data_AF-A0A1F9HMM2-F1
#
_entry.id   AF-A0A1F9HMM2-F1
#
_cell.length_a   1.000
_cell.length_b   1.000
_cell.length_c   1.000
_cell.angle_alpha   90.00
_cell.angle_beta   90.00
_cell.angle_gamma   90.00
#
_symmetry.space_group_name_H-M   'P 1'
#
loop_
_entity.id
_entity.type
_entity.pdbx_description
1 polymer ?
#
loop_
_entity_poly.entity_id
_entity_poly.type
_entity_poly.pdbx_seq_one_letter_code
_entity_poly.pdbx_strand_id
1 'polypeptide(L)' 'MSEVLVVASKVKKYIKEKADMNTSGNSFEALTAVLKKTIDQAIEHAKQEGRKTVMDRDITL' A
#
# COMPACT_ATOMS: atom_id res chain seq x y z
N MET A 1 -3.13 -16.45 -6.49
CA MET A 1 -3.97 -15.26 -6.24
C MET A 1 -3.16 -14.31 -5.38
N SER A 2 -2.93 -13.09 -5.84
CA SER A 2 -2.22 -12.08 -5.06
C SER A 2 -3.10 -11.66 -3.89
N GLU A 3 -2.63 -11.85 -2.65
CA GLU A 3 -3.36 -11.41 -1.47
C GLU A 3 -3.47 -9.88 -1.49
N VAL A 4 -4.70 -9.36 -1.52
CA VAL A 4 -4.99 -7.93 -1.54
C VAL A 4 -4.77 -7.36 -0.14
N LEU A 5 -3.81 -6.46 0.00
CA LEU A 5 -3.43 -5.87 1.29
C LEU A 5 -4.25 -4.62 1.67
N VAL A 6 -5.18 -4.21 0.81
CA VAL A 6 -5.98 -2.99 0.98
C VAL A 6 -7.47 -3.31 1.16
N VAL A 7 -8.14 -2.51 1.98
CA VAL A 7 -9.60 -2.61 2.13
C VAL A 7 -10.27 -1.96 0.92
N ALA A 8 -10.73 -2.78 -0.03
CA ALA A 8 -11.28 -2.34 -1.30
C ALA A 8 -12.40 -1.29 -1.14
N SER A 9 -13.27 -1.42 -0.15
CA SER A 9 -14.36 -0.46 0.10
C SER A 9 -13.85 0.93 0.48
N LYS A 10 -12.76 1.03 1.28
CA LYS A 10 -12.15 2.31 1.65
C LYS A 10 -11.51 2.99 0.44
N VAL A 11 -10.80 2.23 -0.38
CA VAL A 11 -10.16 2.74 -1.60
C VAL A 11 -11.20 3.23 -2.60
N LYS A 12 -12.26 2.43 -2.86
CA LYS A 12 -13.38 2.82 -3.72
C LYS A 12 -14.03 4.11 -3.24
N LYS A 13 -14.34 4.19 -1.94
CA LYS A 13 -14.94 5.37 -1.33
C LYS A 13 -14.06 6.60 -1.52
N TYR A 14 -12.75 6.50 -1.23
CA TYR A 14 -11.81 7.59 -1.41
C TYR A 14 -11.74 8.10 -2.85
N ILE A 15 -11.67 7.20 -3.83
CA ILE A 15 -11.64 7.57 -5.26
C ILE A 15 -12.94 8.24 -5.69
N LYS A 16 -14.09 7.72 -5.26
CA LYS A 16 -15.41 8.28 -5.56
C LYS A 16 -15.60 9.66 -4.93
N GLU A 17 -15.24 9.84 -3.67
CA GLU A 17 -15.38 11.14 -2.98
C GLU A 17 -14.43 12.20 -3.53
N LYS A 18 -13.23 11.81 -3.96
CA LYS A 18 -12.22 12.75 -4.45
C LYS A 18 -12.40 13.16 -5.91
N ALA A 19 -12.89 12.26 -6.76
CA ALA A 19 -12.90 12.45 -8.21
C ALA A 19 -14.17 11.94 -8.92
N ASP A 20 -15.17 11.47 -8.18
CA ASP A 20 -16.41 10.87 -8.70
C ASP A 20 -16.22 9.63 -9.61
N MET A 21 -15.06 8.99 -9.53
CA MET A 21 -14.68 7.88 -10.42
C MET A 21 -15.10 6.50 -9.90
N ASN A 22 -15.35 5.57 -10.83
CA ASN A 22 -15.48 4.14 -10.54
C ASN A 22 -14.10 3.46 -10.49
N THR A 23 -13.96 2.38 -9.73
CA THR A 23 -12.71 1.62 -9.58
C THR A 23 -12.88 0.19 -10.11
N SER A 24 -11.96 -0.26 -10.97
CA SER A 24 -11.99 -1.63 -11.50
C SER A 24 -11.53 -2.65 -10.45
N GLY A 25 -11.93 -3.92 -10.60
CA GLY A 25 -11.49 -5.00 -9.70
C GLY A 25 -9.98 -5.22 -9.73
N ASN A 26 -9.35 -5.13 -10.90
CA ASN A 26 -7.92 -5.37 -11.06
C ASN A 26 -7.05 -4.24 -10.47
N SER A 27 -7.63 -3.06 -10.22
CA SER A 27 -6.92 -1.96 -9.56
C SER A 27 -6.40 -2.33 -8.17
N PHE A 28 -7.05 -3.26 -7.45
CA PHE A 28 -6.62 -3.65 -6.10
C PHE A 28 -5.35 -4.50 -6.10
N GLU A 29 -5.15 -5.33 -7.14
CA GLU A 29 -3.93 -6.10 -7.30
C GLU A 29 -2.74 -5.20 -7.61
N ALA A 30 -2.93 -4.23 -8.52
CA ALA A 30 -1.91 -3.24 -8.86
C ALA A 30 -1.53 -2.39 -7.63
N LEU A 31 -2.51 -1.91 -6.87
CA LEU A 31 -2.26 -1.14 -5.65
C LEU A 31 -1.53 -1.98 -4.59
N THR A 32 -1.87 -3.27 -4.47
CA THR A 32 -1.18 -4.20 -3.60
C THR A 32 0.28 -4.37 -3.99
N ALA A 33 0.59 -4.47 -5.29
CA ALA A 33 1.97 -4.61 -5.76
C ALA A 33 2.82 -3.38 -5.38
N VAL A 34 2.25 -2.18 -5.52
CA VAL A 34 2.90 -0.93 -5.08
C VAL A 34 3.14 -0.95 -3.57
N LEU A 35 2.11 -1.30 -2.78
CA LEU A 35 2.19 -1.33 -1.33
C LEU A 35 3.24 -2.34 -0.83
N LYS A 36 3.31 -3.53 -1.44
CA LYS A 36 4.33 -4.54 -1.10
C LYS A 36 5.73 -4.02 -1.31
N LYS A 37 6.01 -3.40 -2.46
CA LYS A 37 7.31 -2.82 -2.76
C LYS A 37 7.72 -1.77 -1.71
N THR A 38 6.80 -0.86 -1.38
CA THR A 38 7.04 0.16 -0.35
C THR A 38 7.29 -0.45 1.03
N ILE A 39 6.51 -1.47 1.43
CA ILE A 39 6.68 -2.15 2.71
C ILE A 39 8.03 -2.89 2.76
N ASP A 40 8.41 -3.59 1.69
CA ASP A 40 9.67 -4.33 1.63
C ASP A 40 10.87 -3.38 1.77
N GLN A 41 10.82 -2.21 1.12
CA GLN A 41 11.83 -1.16 1.27
C GLN A 41 11.88 -0.62 2.70
N ALA A 42 10.71 -0.36 3.30
CA ALA A 42 10.63 0.15 4.67
C ALA A 42 11.18 -0.86 5.70
N ILE A 43 10.92 -2.16 5.49
CA ILE A 43 11.49 -3.25 6.29
C ILE A 43 13.01 -3.23 6.19
N GLU A 44 13.55 -3.06 4.98
CA GLU A 44 14.99 -3.04 4.75
C GLU A 44 15.65 -1.83 5.42
N HIS A 45 15.08 -0.63 5.31
CA HIS A 45 15.57 0.55 6.04
C HIS A 45 15.57 0.33 7.56
N ALA A 46 14.48 -0.22 8.10
CA ALA A 46 14.40 -0.52 9.53
C ALA A 46 15.48 -1.51 9.97
N LYS A 47 15.73 -2.56 9.16
CA LYS A 47 16.79 -3.55 9.43
C LYS A 47 18.19 -2.92 9.37
N GLN A 48 18.45 -2.06 8.39
CA GLN A 48 19.75 -1.37 8.24
C GLN A 48 20.06 -0.47 9.42
N GLU A 49 19.04 0.12 10.05
CA GLU A 49 19.18 0.88 11.30
C GLU A 49 19.20 -0.01 12.56
N GLY A 50 19.18 -1.34 12.43
CA GLY A 50 19.19 -2.29 13.55
C GLY A 50 17.86 -2.37 14.31
N ARG A 51 16.76 -1.86 13.74
CA ARG A 51 15.43 -1.85 14.36
C ARG A 51 14.63 -3.10 13.97
N LYS A 52 13.71 -3.50 14.86
CA LYS A 52 12.68 -4.53 14.61
C LYS A 52 11.29 -3.93 14.39
N THR A 53 11.20 -2.61 14.29
CA THR A 53 9.96 -1.86 14.14
C THR A 53 10.09 -0.96 12.93
N VAL A 54 9.23 -1.17 11.94
CA VAL A 54 9.05 -0.24 10.82
C VAL A 54 8.34 1.00 11.34
N MET A 55 8.93 2.16 11.10
CA MET A 55 8.43 3.47 11.53
C MET A 55 7.85 4.23 10.34
N ASP A 56 7.10 5.28 10.62
CA ASP A 56 6.55 6.21 9.62
C ASP A 56 7.62 6.71 8.63
N ARG A 57 8.81 7.06 9.15
CA ARG A 57 9.96 7.52 8.34
C ARG A 57 10.50 6.48 7.36
N ASP A 58 10.22 5.20 7.56
CA ASP A 58 10.69 4.14 6.66
C ASP A 58 9.79 4.03 5.41
N ILE A 59 8.55 4.49 5.49
CA ILE A 59 7.56 4.43 4.42
C ILE A 59 7.83 5.58 3.44
N THR A 60 8.55 5.26 2.36
CA THR A 60 8.93 6.21 1.30
C THR A 60 8.41 5.72 -0.06
N LEU A 61 8.06 6.65 -0.96
CA LEU A 61 7.54 6.36 -2.31
C LEU A 61 8.65 6.41 -3.36
#